data_AF-A0A537XSI7-F1
#
_entry.id   AF-A0A537XSI7-F1
#
_cell.length_a   1.000
_cell.length_b   1.000
_cell.length_c   1.000
_cell.angle_alpha   90.00
_cell.angle_beta   90.00
_cell.angle_gamma   90.00
#
_symmetry.space_group_name_H-M   'P 1'
#
loop_
_entity.id
_entity.type
_entity.pdbx_description
1 polymer ?
#
loop_
_entity_poly.entity_id
_entity_poly.type
_entity_poly.pdbx_seq_one_letter_code
_entity_poly.pdbx_strand_id
1 'polypeptide(L)' 'SIAERTRAIVNAGCDMVLHCNGKLDEMRDVARETPELAGEALDRARHALASRKQPEPFNRQAARAELETLMDRVGTA' A
#
# COMPACT_ATOMS: atom_id res chain seq x y z
N SER A 1 13.51 -14.98 6.79
CA SER A 1 12.80 -15.01 5.50
C SER A 1 11.68 -13.97 5.49
N ILE A 2 10.95 -13.81 4.38
CA ILE A 2 9.74 -12.97 4.34
C ILE A 2 8.67 -13.55 5.27
N ALA A 3 8.44 -14.88 5.23
CA ALA A 3 7.51 -15.56 6.12
C ALA A 3 7.80 -15.29 7.61
N GLU A 4 9.05 -15.39 8.05
CA GLU A 4 9.44 -15.12 9.44
C GLU A 4 9.16 -13.67 9.86
N ARG A 5 9.42 -12.70 8.97
CA ARG A 5 9.14 -11.28 9.23
C ARG A 5 7.64 -11.03 9.32
N THR A 6 6.84 -11.60 8.42
CA THR A 6 5.38 -11.49 8.45
C THR A 6 4.80 -12.05 9.75
N ARG A 7 5.22 -13.26 10.16
CA ARG A 7 4.78 -13.87 11.41
C ARG A 7 5.13 -13.00 12.62
N ALA A 8 6.34 -12.42 12.65
CA ALA A 8 6.77 -11.54 13.72
C ALA A 8 5.93 -10.25 13.80
N ILE A 9 5.56 -9.66 12.66
CA ILE A 9 4.71 -8.45 12.59
C ILE A 9 3.33 -8.74 13.16
N VAL A 10 2.70 -9.86 12.75
CA VAL A 10 1.39 -10.26 13.25
C VAL A 10 1.43 -10.54 14.76
N ASN A 11 2.45 -11.28 15.22
CA ASN A 11 2.62 -11.59 16.65
C ASN A 11 2.90 -10.35 17.51
N ALA A 12 3.45 -9.29 16.93
CA ALA A 12 3.63 -8.00 17.59
C ALA A 12 2.32 -7.20 17.73
N GLY A 13 1.20 -7.70 17.18
CA GLY A 13 -0.13 -7.08 17.27
C GLY A 13 -0.44 -6.11 16.13
N CYS A 14 0.32 -6.11 15.04
CA CYS A 14 -0.01 -5.31 13.86
C CYS A 14 -1.18 -5.91 13.08
N ASP A 15 -2.11 -5.07 12.61
CA ASP A 15 -3.30 -5.49 11.85
C ASP A 15 -3.02 -5.79 10.36
N MET A 16 -1.98 -5.17 9.80
CA MET A 16 -1.69 -5.22 8.37
C MET A 16 -0.18 -5.36 8.13
N VAL A 17 0.16 -6.11 7.09
CA VAL A 17 1.54 -6.30 6.63
C VAL A 17 1.67 -5.69 5.23
N LEU A 18 2.62 -4.78 5.06
CA LEU A 18 2.94 -4.18 3.77
C LEU A 18 4.22 -4.78 3.20
N HIS A 19 4.09 -5.45 2.06
CA HIS A 19 5.23 -5.95 1.29
C HIS A 19 5.31 -5.23 -0.06
N CYS A 20 5.80 -3.99 -0.01
CA CYS A 20 5.95 -3.15 -1.21
C CYS A 20 7.07 -3.70 -2.11
N ASN A 21 6.88 -3.67 -3.43
CA ASN A 21 7.86 -4.11 -4.44
C ASN A 21 8.31 -5.58 -4.34
N GLY A 22 7.47 -6.46 -3.78
CA GLY A 22 7.77 -7.88 -3.63
C GLY A 22 7.61 -8.73 -4.89
N LYS A 23 8.27 -9.89 -4.91
CA LYS A 23 8.02 -10.95 -5.91
C LYS A 23 6.77 -11.75 -5.55
N LEU A 24 6.13 -12.39 -6.53
CA LEU A 24 4.91 -13.18 -6.30
C LEU A 24 5.12 -14.30 -5.27
N ASP A 25 6.28 -14.95 -5.25
CA ASP A 25 6.55 -16.01 -4.28
C ASP A 25 6.68 -15.47 -2.85
N GLU A 26 7.26 -14.28 -2.69
CA GLU A 26 7.29 -13.59 -1.40
C GLU A 26 5.89 -13.17 -0.96
N MET A 27 5.04 -12.70 -1.88
CA MET A 27 3.64 -12.37 -1.57
C MET A 27 2.85 -13.60 -1.10
N ARG A 28 3.14 -14.78 -1.65
CA ARG A 28 2.55 -16.06 -1.17
C ARG A 28 3.02 -16.40 0.23
N ASP A 29 4.29 -16.14 0.56
CA ASP A 29 4.80 -16.29 1.93
C ASP A 29 4.10 -15.32 2.90
N VAL A 30 3.93 -14.05 2.52
CA VAL A 30 3.19 -13.08 3.32
C VAL A 30 1.75 -13.54 3.55
N ALA A 31 1.05 -13.96 2.50
CA ALA A 31 -0.35 -14.38 2.60
C ALA A 31 -0.52 -15.60 3.51
N ARG A 32 0.41 -16.57 3.49
CA ARG A 32 0.36 -17.75 4.37
C ARG A 32 0.50 -17.41 5.85
N GLU A 33 1.28 -16.39 6.17
CA GLU A 33 1.60 -16.02 7.56
C GLU A 33 0.71 -14.89 8.10
N THR A 34 -0.17 -14.33 7.25
CA THR A 34 -1.13 -13.29 7.65
C THR A 34 -2.48 -13.95 7.94
N PRO A 35 -3.06 -13.78 9.14
CA PRO A 35 -4.38 -14.33 9.46
C PRO A 35 -5.48 -13.61 8.68
N GLU A 36 -6.65 -14.24 8.58
CA GLU A 36 -7.84 -13.54 8.10
C GLU A 36 -8.18 -12.37 9.03
N LEU A 37 -8.48 -11.22 8.44
CA LEU A 37 -8.77 -10.00 9.18
C LEU A 37 -10.14 -10.10 9.87
N ALA A 38 -10.17 -9.99 11.20
CA ALA A 38 -11.37 -10.15 12.03
C ALA A 38 -11.41 -9.14 13.19
N GLY A 39 -12.57 -9.02 13.85
CA GLY A 39 -12.76 -8.16 15.03
C GLY A 39 -12.49 -6.68 14.77
N GLU A 40 -11.89 -6.00 15.74
CA GLU A 40 -11.62 -4.55 15.65
C GLU A 40 -10.72 -4.17 14.47
N ALA A 41 -9.78 -5.04 14.09
CA ALA A 41 -8.91 -4.82 12.95
C ALA A 41 -9.71 -4.76 11.64
N LEU A 42 -10.74 -5.61 11.52
CA LEU A 42 -11.66 -5.58 10.39
C LEU A 42 -12.52 -4.30 10.40
N ASP A 43 -12.98 -3.85 11.57
CA ASP A 43 -13.74 -2.61 11.69
C ASP A 43 -12.90 -1.39 11.32
N ARG A 44 -11.62 -1.34 11.75
CA ARG A 44 -10.65 -0.30 11.30
C ARG A 44 -10.53 -0.29 9.78
N ALA A 45 -10.37 -1.45 9.15
CA ALA A 45 -10.28 -1.55 7.70
C ALA A 45 -11.58 -1.12 6.98
N ARG A 46 -12.75 -1.48 7.52
CA ARG A 46 -14.05 -1.05 6.99
C ARG A 46 -14.22 0.47 7.07
N HIS A 47 -13.85 1.09 8.19
CA HIS A 47 -13.89 2.55 8.33
C HIS A 47 -12.96 3.24 7.33
N ALA A 48 -11.73 2.74 7.15
CA ALA A 48 -10.82 3.26 6.14
C ALA A 48 -11.41 3.15 4.72
N LEU A 49 -12.01 2.02 4.36
CA LEU A 49 -12.68 1.85 3.08
C LEU A 49 -13.87 2.79 2.88
N ALA A 50 -14.64 3.05 3.94
CA ALA A 50 -15.77 3.97 3.94
C ALA A 50 -15.33 5.45 3.86
N SER A 51 -14.13 5.78 4.35
CA SER A 51 -13.56 7.14 4.24
C SER A 51 -13.07 7.50 2.83
N ARG A 52 -13.07 6.55 1.88
CA ARG A 52 -12.67 6.82 0.50
C ARG A 52 -13.63 7.81 -0.14
N LYS A 53 -13.08 8.91 -0.64
CA LYS A 53 -13.80 9.90 -1.43
C LYS A 53 -13.68 9.58 -2.91
N GLN A 54 -14.66 10.02 -3.70
CA GLN A 54 -14.51 9.99 -5.15
C GLN A 54 -13.26 10.80 -5.54
N PRO A 55 -12.34 10.26 -6.36
CA PRO A 55 -11.23 11.03 -6.85
C PRO A 55 -11.75 12.15 -7.75
N GLU A 56 -11.02 13.26 -7.77
CA GLU A 56 -11.27 14.31 -8.75
C GLU A 56 -11.00 13.76 -10.16
N PRO A 57 -11.69 14.27 -11.20
CA PRO A 57 -11.40 13.89 -12.59
C PRO A 57 -9.91 14.08 -12.91
N PHE A 58 -9.23 13.01 -13.33
CA PHE A 58 -7.80 13.03 -13.60
C PHE A 58 -7.51 13.09 -15.11
N ASN A 59 -6.98 14.21 -15.57
CA ASN A 59 -6.45 14.33 -16.93
C ASN A 59 -4.99 13.88 -16.97
N ARG A 60 -4.77 12.64 -17.39
CA ARG A 60 -3.43 12.04 -17.47
C ARG A 60 -2.46 12.83 -18.37
N GLN A 61 -2.94 13.40 -19.47
CA GLN A 61 -2.07 14.13 -20.40
C GLN A 61 -1.61 15.45 -19.79
N ALA A 62 -2.53 16.21 -19.18
CA ALA A 62 -2.21 17.45 -18.49
C ALA A 62 -1.24 17.21 -17.31
N ALA A 63 -1.50 16.19 -16.50
CA ALA A 63 -0.63 15.81 -15.39
C ALA A 63 0.79 15.42 -15.86
N ARG A 64 0.92 14.78 -17.04
CA ARG A 64 2.25 14.47 -17.58
C ARG A 64 2.98 15.74 -18.03
N ALA A 65 2.31 16.66 -18.71
CA ALA A 65 2.92 17.93 -19.12
C ALA A 65 3.36 18.79 -17.92
N GLU A 66 2.55 18.82 -16.85
CA GLU A 66 2.92 19.47 -15.59
C GLU A 66 4.17 18.82 -14.99
N LEU A 67 4.24 17.49 -14.94
CA LEU A 67 5.40 16.78 -14.44
C LEU A 67 6.67 17.11 -15.23
N GLU A 68 6.63 17.08 -16.57
CA GLU A 68 7.80 17.45 -17.39
C GLU A 68 8.26 18.88 -17.06
N THR A 69 7.32 19.82 -16.95
CA THR A 69 7.62 21.22 -16.58
C THR A 69 8.30 21.31 -15.21
N LEU A 70 7.87 20.52 -14.24
CA LEU A 70 8.48 20.46 -12.91
C LEU A 70 9.87 19.82 -12.94
N MET A 71 10.06 18.76 -13.73
CA MET A 71 11.35 18.08 -13.89
C MET A 71 12.38 18.97 -14.58
N ASP A 72 11.98 19.72 -15.61
CA ASP A 72 12.85 20.68 -16.30
C ASP A 72 13.38 21.74 -15.33
N ARG A 73 12.51 22.27 -14.44
CA ARG A 73 12.90 23.24 -13.42
C ARG A 73 13.94 22.71 -12.43
N VAL A 74 13.87 21.42 -12.10
CA VAL A 74 14.84 20.75 -11.21
C VAL A 74 16.15 20.45 -11.93
N GLY A 75 16.10 20.12 -13.22
CA GLY A 75 17.28 19.84 -14.06
C GLY A 75 18.05 21.10 -14.51
N THR A 76 17.47 22.29 -14.36
CA THR A 76 18.12 23.58 -14.68
C THR A 76 18.87 24.24 -13.52
N ALA A 77 19.15 23.52 -12.43
CA ALA A 77 19.99 23.97 -11.32
C ALA A 77 21.44 23.48 -11.44
#